data_AF-A0A258LA46-F1
#
_entry.id   AF-A0A258LA46-F1
#
_cell.length_a   1.000
_cell.length_b   1.000
_cell.length_c   1.000
_cell.angle_alpha   90.00
_cell.angle_beta   90.00
_cell.angle_gamma   90.00
#
_symmetry.space_group_name_H-M   'P 1'
#
loop_
_entity.id
_entity.type
_entity.pdbx_description
1 polymer ?
#
loop_
_entity_poly.entity_id
_entity_poly.type
_entity_poly.pdbx_seq_one_letter_code
_entity_poly.pdbx_strand_id
1 'polypeptide(L)' 'MFISAGFDAHIDDDMGGLALKEADYLWVTEMIKKIAAQYAKNRIVSCLEGGYELHALGRSVMTHIKSLSCL' A
#
# COMPACT_ATOMS: atom_id res chain seq x y z
N MET A 1 -0.44 4.55 -13.89
CA MET A 1 -0.71 5.08 -12.55
C MET A 1 0.57 4.97 -11.74
N PHE A 2 0.91 6.01 -10.98
CA PHE A 2 2.09 6.05 -10.13
C PHE A 2 1.63 6.17 -8.67
N ILE A 3 2.24 5.40 -7.76
CA ILE A 3 1.92 5.39 -6.34
C ILE A 3 3.19 5.78 -5.57
N SER A 4 3.05 6.76 -4.68
CA SER A 4 4.00 7.10 -3.63
C SER A 4 3.52 6.34 -2.39
N ALA A 5 4.08 5.14 -2.16
CA ALA A 5 3.57 4.16 -1.22
C ALA A 5 4.24 4.29 0.15
N GLY A 6 3.67 5.16 0.99
CA GLY A 6 4.01 5.29 2.41
C GLY A 6 3.15 4.38 3.28
N PHE A 7 3.78 3.77 4.28
CA PHE A 7 3.15 2.87 5.26
C PHE A 7 3.23 3.39 6.70
N ASP A 8 3.56 4.68 6.86
CA ASP A 8 3.66 5.37 8.16
C ASP A 8 2.29 5.69 8.78
N ALA A 9 1.20 5.57 8.03
CA ALA A 9 -0.17 5.64 8.55
C ALA A 9 -0.63 4.38 9.32
N HIS A 10 0.22 3.37 9.45
CA HIS A 10 -0.08 2.13 10.18
C HIS A 10 -0.24 2.43 11.68
N ILE A 11 -1.15 1.72 12.36
CA ILE A 11 -1.47 1.92 13.78
C ILE A 11 -0.26 1.75 14.73
N ASP A 12 0.71 0.95 14.31
CA ASP A 12 1.95 0.69 15.05
C ASP A 12 3.05 1.73 14.76
N ASP A 13 2.84 2.65 13.80
CA ASP A 13 3.81 3.67 13.42
C ASP A 13 3.51 5.00 14.13
N ASP A 14 4.35 5.34 15.10
CA ASP A 14 4.19 6.52 15.96
C ASP A 14 4.31 7.86 15.19
N MET A 15 4.81 7.85 13.95
CA MET A 15 5.02 9.08 13.17
C MET A 15 3.78 9.53 12.38
N GLY A 16 2.89 8.62 11.95
CA GLY A 16 1.79 8.96 11.05
C GLY A 16 0.49 9.41 11.71
N GLY A 17 0.27 9.07 12.98
CA GLY A 17 -0.90 9.51 13.76
C GLY A 17 -2.25 9.01 13.23
N LEU A 18 -2.23 8.00 12.35
CA LEU A 18 -3.41 7.31 11.83
C LEU A 18 -3.45 5.87 12.37
N ALA A 19 -4.57 5.19 12.15
CA ALA A 19 -4.80 3.84 12.68
C ALA A 19 -5.10 2.83 11.57
N LEU A 20 -4.38 2.92 10.44
CA LEU A 20 -4.54 1.94 9.36
C LEU A 20 -3.94 0.60 9.77
N LYS A 21 -4.51 -0.46 9.21
CA LYS A 21 -4.03 -1.85 9.34
C LYS A 21 -3.67 -2.39 7.97
N GLU A 22 -3.03 -3.56 7.93
CA GLU A 22 -2.67 -4.23 6.68
C GLU A 22 -3.89 -4.45 5.76
N ALA A 23 -5.06 -4.71 6.34
CA ALA A 23 -6.32 -4.85 5.61
C ALA A 23 -6.72 -3.57 4.85
N ASP A 24 -6.38 -2.38 5.37
CA ASP A 24 -6.65 -1.11 4.70
C ASP A 24 -5.70 -0.90 3.51
N TYR A 25 -4.43 -1.28 3.69
CA TYR A 25 -3.45 -1.29 2.59
C TYR A 25 -3.82 -2.29 1.49
N LEU A 26 -4.35 -3.46 1.82
CA LEU A 26 -4.94 -4.39 0.85
C LEU A 26 -6.08 -3.72 0.08
N TRP A 27 -7.05 -3.17 0.81
CA TRP A 27 -8.24 -2.57 0.24
C TRP A 27 -7.91 -1.43 -0.73
N VAL A 28 -7.06 -0.48 -0.32
CA VAL A 28 -6.70 0.65 -1.18
C VAL A 28 -5.94 0.19 -2.43
N THR A 29 -5.10 -0.83 -2.30
CA THR A 29 -4.37 -1.40 -3.46
C THR A 29 -5.33 -2.04 -4.46
N GLU A 30 -6.34 -2.78 -4.01
CA GLU A 30 -7.37 -3.33 -4.89
C GLU A 30 -8.22 -2.25 -5.55
N MET A 31 -8.51 -1.16 -4.85
CA MET A 31 -9.20 0.00 -5.45
C MET A 31 -8.36 0.67 -6.52
N ILE A 32 -7.07 0.86 -6.28
CA ILE A 32 -6.12 1.40 -7.25
C ILE A 32 -6.02 0.46 -8.47
N LYS A 33 -5.97 -0.87 -8.29
CA LYS A 33 -5.98 -1.85 -9.40
C LYS A 33 -7.22 -1.69 -10.28
N LYS A 34 -8.41 -1.55 -9.69
CA LYS A 34 -9.66 -1.33 -10.45
C LYS A 34 -9.58 -0.06 -11.31
N ILE A 35 -9.07 1.03 -10.75
CA ILE A 35 -8.88 2.30 -11.47
C ILE A 35 -7.81 2.14 -12.58
N ALA A 36 -6.71 1.46 -12.32
CA ALA A 36 -5.67 1.20 -13.31
C ALA A 36 -6.18 0.33 -14.47
N ALA A 37 -7.04 -0.65 -14.18
CA ALA A 37 -7.67 -1.47 -15.20
C ALA A 37 -8.53 -0.62 -16.14
N GLN A 38 -9.33 0.30 -15.58
CA GLN A 38 -10.23 1.15 -16.35
C GLN A 38 -9.50 2.22 -17.18
N TYR A 39 -8.45 2.85 -16.62
CA TYR A 39 -7.87 4.07 -17.22
C TYR A 39 -6.39 3.95 -17.61
N ALA A 40 -5.67 2.94 -17.11
CA ALA A 40 -4.21 2.82 -17.30
C ALA A 40 -3.78 1.51 -17.99
N LYS A 41 -4.72 0.73 -18.54
CA LYS A 41 -4.47 -0.61 -19.10
C LYS A 41 -3.66 -1.49 -18.13
N ASN A 42 -4.08 -1.50 -16.86
CA ASN A 42 -3.42 -2.23 -15.76
C ASN A 42 -1.99 -1.78 -15.42
N ARG A 43 -1.47 -0.68 -15.98
CA ARG A 43 -0.10 -0.21 -15.68
C ARG A 43 -0.04 0.56 -14.36
N ILE A 44 0.65 -0.02 -13.40
CA ILE A 44 0.94 0.57 -12.09
C ILE A 44 2.45 0.53 -11.88
N VAL A 45 3.01 1.64 -11.38
CA VAL A 45 4.35 1.68 -10.80
C VAL A 45 4.17 2.21 -9.37
N SER A 46 4.72 1.50 -8.39
CA SER A 46 4.65 1.86 -6.98
C SER A 46 6.07 2.03 -6.45
N CYS A 47 6.33 3.14 -5.77
CA CYS A 47 7.63 3.45 -5.16
C CYS A 47 7.44 3.54 -3.65
N LEU A 48 8.29 2.87 -2.89
CA LEU A 48 8.29 2.96 -1.42
C LEU A 48 8.70 4.36 -0.98
N GLU A 49 8.00 4.88 0.03
CA GLU A 49 8.26 6.20 0.65
C GLU A 49 8.51 6.02 2.16
N GLY A 50 7.58 6.47 3.01
CA GLY A 50 7.64 6.37 4.47
C GLY A 50 7.15 5.03 5.04
N GLY A 51 7.30 4.90 6.35
CA GLY A 51 7.06 3.68 7.12
C GLY A 51 8.30 3.39 7.95
N TYR A 52 8.18 3.61 9.25
CA TYR A 52 9.30 3.74 10.18
C TYR A 52 9.26 2.67 11.28
N GLU A 53 8.10 2.06 11.53
CA GLU A 53 8.02 0.82 12.31
C GLU A 53 8.29 -0.38 11.39
N LEU A 54 9.40 -1.08 11.62
CA LEU A 54 9.94 -2.10 10.70
C LEU A 54 9.01 -3.31 10.53
N HIS A 55 8.35 -3.76 11.60
CA HIS A 55 7.49 -4.94 11.53
C HIS A 55 6.20 -4.63 10.77
N ALA A 56 5.56 -3.50 11.05
CA ALA A 56 4.37 -2.98 10.40
C ALA A 56 4.66 -2.65 8.93
N LEU A 57 5.80 -2.02 8.65
CA LEU A 57 6.25 -1.77 7.28
C LEU A 57 6.35 -3.08 6.51
N GLY A 58 7.03 -4.09 7.06
CA GLY A 58 7.19 -5.40 6.41
C GLY A 58 5.85 -6.08 6.09
N ARG A 59 4.92 -6.11 7.06
CA ARG A 59 3.58 -6.70 6.87
C ARG A 59 2.73 -5.91 5.87
N SER A 60 2.81 -4.57 5.92
CA SER A 60 2.03 -3.68 5.04
C SER A 60 2.53 -3.69 3.59
N VAL A 61 3.85 -3.59 3.38
CA VAL A 61 4.48 -3.72 2.06
C VAL A 61 4.19 -5.08 1.45
N MET A 62 4.31 -6.16 2.24
CA MET A 62 3.99 -7.49 1.75
C MET A 62 2.53 -7.60 1.31
N THR A 63 1.60 -7.04 2.09
CA THR A 63 0.18 -7.04 1.74
C THR A 63 -0.10 -6.24 0.47
N HIS A 64 0.53 -5.06 0.30
CA HIS A 64 0.46 -4.27 -0.93
C HIS A 64 1.00 -5.03 -2.14
N ILE A 65 2.19 -5.65 -2.03
CA ILE A 65 2.81 -6.40 -3.13
C ILE A 65 1.97 -7.61 -3.52
N LYS A 66 1.48 -8.40 -2.55
CA LYS A 66 0.59 -9.56 -2.81
C LYS A 66 -0.62 -9.15 -3.64
N SER A 67 -1.28 -8.07 -3.24
CA SER A 67 -2.41 -7.50 -3.97
C SER A 67 -2.00 -7.11 -5.39
N LEU A 68 -0.86 -6.46 -5.60
CA LEU A 68 -0.35 -6.11 -6.94
C LEU A 68 0.00 -7.33 -7.80
N SER A 69 0.60 -8.37 -7.22
CA SER A 69 1.11 -9.54 -7.95
C SER A 69 0.05 -10.59 -8.31
N CYS A 70 -1.19 -10.44 -7.84
CA CYS A 70 -2.24 -11.47 -7.97
C CYS A 70 -1.80 -12.86 -7.42
N LEU A 71 -0.97 -12.89 -6.37
CA LEU A 71 -0.49 -14.09 -5.67
C LEU A 71 -1.22 -14.31 -4.34
#